data_AF-A0A929ARM8-F1
#
_entry.id   AF-A0A929ARM8-F1
#
_cell.length_a   1.000
_cell.length_b   1.000
_cell.length_c   1.000
_cell.angle_alpha   90.00
_cell.angle_beta   90.00
_cell.angle_gamma   90.00
#
_symmetry.space_group_name_H-M   'P 1'
#
loop_
_entity.id
_entity.type
_entity.pdbx_description
1 polymer ?
#
loop_
_entity_poly.entity_id
_entity_poly.type
_entity_poly.pdbx_seq_one_letter_code
_entity_poly.pdbx_strand_id
1 'polypeptide(L)'
;MNLRQAILLLFIVLPGCAASALSAYYLLPEWVALERHHTYYQKLSQSPSSTLRDLSIAQAAENRHRINCFAEGVGVLLGGGIAAIGIHGICTLPQKTSRIDRN
;
A
#
# COMPACT_ATOMS: atom_id res chain seq x y z
N MET A 1 -17.96 9.58 -21.28
CA MET A 1 -17.28 8.33 -20.90
C MET A 1 -18.02 7.17 -21.56
N ASN A 2 -17.33 6.31 -22.30
CA ASN A 2 -17.96 5.16 -22.94
C ASN A 2 -18.10 3.98 -21.96
N LEU A 3 -18.92 2.96 -22.29
CA LEU A 3 -19.16 1.81 -21.40
C LEU A 3 -17.85 1.09 -21.02
N ARG A 4 -16.88 1.01 -21.94
CA ARG A 4 -15.58 0.37 -21.69
C ARG A 4 -14.74 1.13 -20.66
N GLN A 5 -14.71 2.45 -20.74
CA GLN A 5 -14.05 3.31 -19.76
C GLN A 5 -14.75 3.23 -18.40
N ALA A 6 -16.08 3.17 -18.38
CA ALA A 6 -16.84 2.98 -17.15
C ALA A 6 -16.52 1.63 -16.48
N ILE A 7 -16.37 0.56 -17.25
CA ILE A 7 -15.94 -0.76 -16.74
C ILE A 7 -14.53 -0.68 -16.14
N LEU A 8 -13.56 -0.08 -16.83
CA LEU A 8 -12.21 0.08 -16.28
C LEU A 8 -12.19 0.91 -14.99
N LEU A 9 -12.97 2.00 -14.96
CA LEU A 9 -13.07 2.84 -13.77
C LEU A 9 -13.65 2.06 -12.58
N LEU A 10 -14.77 1.36 -12.80
CA LEU A 10 -15.52 0.70 -11.73
C LEU A 10 -14.83 -0.56 -11.20
N PHE A 11 -14.21 -1.35 -12.08
CA PHE A 11 -13.68 -2.66 -11.72
C PHE A 11 -12.16 -2.72 -11.54
N ILE A 12 -11.42 -1.71 -12.01
CA ILE A 12 -9.96 -1.69 -11.89
C ILE A 12 -9.50 -0.48 -11.07
N VAL A 13 -9.86 0.73 -11.50
CA VAL A 13 -9.36 1.95 -10.86
C VAL A 13 -9.89 2.09 -9.44
N LEU A 14 -11.21 2.03 -9.24
CA LEU A 14 -11.81 2.19 -7.92
C LEU A 14 -11.35 1.11 -6.92
N PRO A 15 -11.32 -0.20 -7.27
CA PRO A 15 -10.79 -1.22 -6.37
C PRO A 15 -9.30 -1.06 -6.09
N GLY A 16 -8.49 -0.69 -7.08
CA GLY A 16 -7.05 -0.42 -6.88
C GLY A 16 -6.80 0.74 -5.94
N CYS A 17 -7.52 1.85 -6.12
CA CYS A 17 -7.48 3.00 -5.21
C CYS A 17 -7.95 2.62 -3.81
N ALA A 18 -9.04 1.86 -3.68
CA ALA A 18 -9.55 1.42 -2.38
C ALA A 18 -8.54 0.53 -1.64
N ALA A 19 -7.94 -0.45 -2.32
CA ALA A 19 -6.89 -1.30 -1.75
C ALA A 19 -5.67 -0.49 -1.31
N SER A 20 -5.24 0.46 -2.15
CA SER A 20 -4.10 1.34 -1.83
C SER A 20 -4.40 2.23 -0.62
N ALA A 21 -5.58 2.85 -0.58
CA ALA A 21 -6.00 3.72 0.52
C ALA A 21 -6.17 2.94 1.84
N LEU A 22 -6.75 1.74 1.79
CA LEU A 22 -6.90 0.89 2.97
C LEU A 22 -5.54 0.46 3.52
N SER A 23 -4.62 0.09 2.64
CA SER A 23 -3.26 -0.28 3.07
C SER A 23 -2.51 0.93 3.64
N ALA A 24 -2.66 2.10 3.03
CA ALA A 24 -2.07 3.34 3.55
C ALA A 24 -2.63 3.72 4.93
N TYR A 25 -3.93 3.47 5.14
CA TYR A 25 -4.59 3.71 6.43
C TYR A 25 -3.99 2.87 7.56
N TYR A 26 -3.66 1.59 7.31
CA TYR A 26 -3.01 0.73 8.30
C TYR A 26 -1.49 0.90 8.39
N LEU A 27 -0.85 1.33 7.30
CA LEU A 27 0.59 1.60 7.26
C LEU A 27 1.00 2.69 8.25
N LEU A 28 0.22 3.77 8.36
CA LEU A 28 0.60 4.93 9.19
C LEU A 28 0.67 4.58 10.70
N PRO A 29 -0.35 3.94 11.32
CA PRO A 29 -0.25 3.50 12.71
C PRO A 29 0.89 2.51 12.96
N GLU A 30 1.08 1.53 12.07
CA GLU A 30 2.16 0.55 12.18
C GLU A 30 3.54 1.23 12.13
N TRP A 31 3.69 2.27 11.29
CA TRP A 31 4.94 3.02 11.18
C TRP A 31 5.27 3.77 12.48
N VAL A 32 4.25 4.40 13.08
CA VAL A 32 4.41 5.08 14.37
C VAL A 32 4.75 4.08 15.48
N ALA A 33 4.12 2.90 15.49
CA ALA A 33 4.43 1.85 16.45
C ALA A 33 5.87 1.32 16.26
N LEU A 34 6.29 1.09 15.02
CA LEU A 34 7.64 0.68 14.66
C LEU A 34 8.68 1.66 15.21
N GLU A 35 8.50 2.96 14.97
CA GLU A 35 9.43 4.00 15.42
C GLU A 35 9.59 4.00 16.96
N ARG A 36 8.47 3.84 17.68
CA ARG A 36 8.48 3.75 19.16
C ARG A 36 9.25 2.53 19.64
N HIS A 37 9.00 1.37 19.05
CA HIS A 37 9.67 0.12 19.42
C HIS A 37 11.15 0.12 19.03
N HIS A 38 11.50 0.71 17.89
CA HIS A 38 12.88 0.90 17.46
C HIS A 38 13.65 1.81 18.42
N THR A 39 13.08 2.97 18.78
CA THR A 39 13.66 3.89 19.77
C THR A 39 13.82 3.22 21.14
N TYR A 40 12.83 2.43 21.56
CA TYR A 40 12.91 1.67 22.82
C TYR A 40 14.04 0.64 22.80
N TYR A 41 14.14 -0.14 21.72
CA TYR A 41 15.22 -1.11 21.53
C TYR A 41 16.60 -0.43 21.55
N GLN A 42 16.75 0.71 20.86
CA GLN A 42 18.00 1.48 20.87
C GLN A 42 18.40 1.91 22.29
N LYS A 43 17.46 2.50 23.06
CA LYS A 43 17.72 2.90 24.44
C LYS A 43 18.09 1.72 25.33
N LEU A 44 17.41 0.59 25.16
CA LEU A 44 17.70 -0.63 25.91
C LEU A 44 19.08 -1.20 25.56
N SER A 45 19.46 -1.19 24.28
CA SER A 45 20.77 -1.67 23.81
C SER A 45 21.95 -0.87 24.36
N GLN A 46 21.72 0.39 24.70
CA GLN A 46 22.74 1.30 25.26
C GLN A 46 22.78 1.29 26.80
N SER A 47 21.79 0.67 27.45
CA SER A 47 21.74 0.62 28.90
C SER A 47 22.62 -0.51 29.45
N PRO A 48 23.52 -0.22 30.41
CA PRO A 48 24.43 -1.23 30.99
C PRO A 48 23.71 -2.27 31.86
N SER A 49 22.44 -2.05 32.21
CA SER A 49 21.63 -2.98 33.03
C SER A 49 20.76 -3.94 32.20
N SER A 50 20.85 -3.91 30.88
CA SER A 50 19.97 -4.67 29.99
C SER A 50 20.39 -6.12 29.87
N THR A 51 19.43 -7.04 30.04
CA THR A 51 19.69 -8.47 29.82
C THR A 51 19.52 -8.81 28.34
N LEU A 52 20.26 -9.82 27.84
CA LEU A 52 20.07 -10.34 26.48
C LEU A 52 18.62 -10.77 26.18
N ARG A 53 17.89 -11.23 27.20
CA ARG A 53 16.47 -11.56 27.11
C ARG A 53 15.60 -10.34 26.85
N ASP A 54 15.90 -9.21 27.48
CA ASP A 54 15.12 -7.99 27.30
C ASP A 54 15.34 -7.42 25.89
N LEU A 55 16.58 -7.50 25.39
CA LEU A 55 16.93 -7.12 24.03
C LEU A 55 16.23 -8.01 22.99
N SER A 56 16.19 -9.33 23.20
CA SER A 56 15.53 -10.23 22.25
C SER A 56 14.02 -10.03 22.19
N ILE A 57 13.38 -9.78 23.34
CA ILE A 57 11.94 -9.44 23.39
C ILE A 57 11.67 -8.11 22.67
N ALA A 58 12.47 -7.08 22.95
CA ALA A 58 12.33 -5.77 22.32
C ALA A 58 12.54 -5.85 20.79
N GLN A 59 13.54 -6.59 20.34
CA GLN A 59 13.80 -6.81 18.91
C GLN A 59 12.66 -7.58 18.22
N ALA A 60 12.09 -8.58 18.89
CA ALA A 60 10.95 -9.32 18.35
C ALA A 60 9.71 -8.42 18.19
N ALA A 61 9.47 -7.52 19.16
CA ALA A 61 8.38 -6.54 19.08
C ALA A 61 8.57 -5.56 17.91
N GLU A 62 9.77 -5.01 17.74
CA GLU A 62 10.10 -4.14 16.60
C GLU A 62 9.91 -4.85 15.25
N ASN A 63 10.45 -6.07 15.12
CA ASN A 63 10.38 -6.83 13.87
C ASN A 63 8.94 -7.11 13.42
N ARG A 64 8.01 -7.32 14.37
CA ARG A 64 6.58 -7.49 14.05
C ARG A 64 6.03 -6.28 13.30
N HIS A 65 6.24 -5.08 13.85
CA HIS A 65 5.78 -3.85 13.22
C HIS A 65 6.49 -3.58 11.90
N ARG A 66 7.76 -3.96 11.77
CA ARG A 66 8.52 -3.82 10.52
C ARG A 66 7.92 -4.68 9.40
N ILE A 67 7.54 -5.92 9.71
CA ILE A 67 6.90 -6.83 8.75
C ILE A 67 5.51 -6.31 8.38
N ASN A 68 4.72 -5.83 9.35
CA ASN A 68 3.40 -5.26 9.09
C ASN A 68 3.50 -4.02 8.19
N CYS A 69 4.37 -3.05 8.52
CA CYS A 69 4.64 -1.89 7.66
C CYS A 69 5.06 -2.30 6.25
N PHE A 70 5.91 -3.32 6.12
CA PHE A 70 6.31 -3.81 4.81
C PHE A 70 5.11 -4.37 4.03
N ALA A 71 4.29 -5.21 4.64
CA ALA A 71 3.11 -5.79 4.01
C ALA A 71 2.12 -4.70 3.55
N GLU A 72 1.81 -3.74 4.42
CA GLU A 72 0.94 -2.62 4.09
C GLU A 72 1.56 -1.72 3.01
N GLY A 73 2.87 -1.47 3.06
CA GLY A 73 3.59 -0.73 2.02
C GLY A 73 3.52 -1.40 0.65
N VAL A 74 3.65 -2.73 0.60
CA VAL A 74 3.43 -3.52 -0.62
C VAL A 74 1.97 -3.39 -1.08
N GLY A 75 1.01 -3.45 -0.16
CA GLY A 75 -0.43 -3.24 -0.45
C GLY A 75 -0.71 -1.87 -1.11
N VAL A 76 -0.10 -0.79 -0.59
CA VAL A 76 -0.19 0.56 -1.17
C VAL A 76 0.30 0.57 -2.61
N LEU A 77 1.49 0.01 -2.86
CA LEU A 77 2.12 0.00 -4.18
C LEU A 77 1.37 -0.87 -5.18
N LEU A 78 0.91 -2.05 -4.77
CA LEU A 78 0.12 -2.94 -5.63
C LEU A 78 -1.23 -2.31 -6.00
N GLY A 79 -1.97 -1.78 -5.03
CA GLY A 79 -3.23 -1.09 -5.27
C GLY A 79 -3.04 0.12 -6.20
N GLY A 80 -2.00 0.92 -5.94
CA GLY A 80 -1.62 2.06 -6.77
C GLY A 80 -1.26 1.65 -8.21
N GLY A 81 -0.50 0.57 -8.36
CA GLY A 81 -0.14 0.00 -9.66
C GLY A 81 -1.36 -0.46 -10.46
N ILE A 82 -2.29 -1.18 -9.82
CA ILE A 82 -3.55 -1.60 -10.44
C ILE A 82 -4.36 -0.38 -10.90
N ALA A 83 -4.49 0.63 -10.04
CA ALA A 83 -5.19 1.87 -10.39
C ALA A 83 -4.53 2.58 -11.57
N ALA A 84 -3.20 2.68 -11.59
CA ALA A 84 -2.43 3.29 -12.68
C ALA A 84 -2.64 2.55 -14.01
N ILE A 85 -2.66 1.21 -14.01
CA ILE A 85 -2.97 0.40 -15.20
C ILE A 85 -4.39 0.68 -15.70
N GLY A 86 -5.37 0.75 -14.80
CA GLY A 86 -6.75 1.08 -15.16
C GLY A 86 -6.89 2.47 -15.78
N ILE A 87 -6.24 3.48 -15.19
CA ILE A 87 -6.20 4.85 -15.72
C ILE A 87 -5.51 4.87 -17.09
N HIS A 88 -4.38 4.20 -17.23
CA HIS A 88 -3.67 4.09 -18.51
C HIS A 88 -4.57 3.48 -19.59
N GLY A 89 -5.32 2.42 -19.26
CA GLY A 89 -6.31 1.82 -20.17
C GLY A 89 -7.43 2.78 -20.57
N ILE A 90 -7.93 3.60 -19.63
CA ILE A 90 -8.96 4.62 -19.93
C ILE A 90 -8.43 5.66 -20.93
N CYS A 91 -7.18 6.08 -20.77
CA CYS A 91 -6.52 7.10 -21.59
C CYS A 91 -6.13 6.59 -23.00
N THR A 92 -5.79 5.32 -23.13
CA THR A 92 -5.30 4.73 -24.39
C THR A 92 -6.38 4.01 -25.21
N LEU A 93 -7.60 3.85 -24.66
CA LEU A 93 -8.67 3.12 -25.34
C LEU A 93 -9.09 3.84 -26.64
N PRO A 94 -9.12 3.15 -27.80
CA PRO A 94 -9.59 3.74 -29.04
C PRO A 94 -11.06 4.17 -28.92
N GLN A 95 -11.37 5.40 -29.30
CA GLN A 95 -12.76 5.81 -29.45
C GLN A 95 -13.33 5.11 -30.68
N LYS A 96 -14.39 4.31 -30.49
CA LYS A 96 -15.17 3.77 -31.59
C LYS A 96 -15.93 4.93 -32.23
N THR A 97 -15.31 5.60 -33.21
CA THR A 97 -16.03 6.47 -34.14
C THR A 97 -17.04 5.58 -34.85
N SER A 98 -18.33 5.75 -34.57
CA SER A 98 -19.40 5.16 -35.37
C SER A 98 -19.39 5.83 -36.73
N ARG A 99 -18.47 5.41 -37.60
CA ARG A 99 -18.51 5.75 -39.02
C ARG A 99 -19.61 4.91 -39.63
N ILE A 100 -20.83 5.42 -39.52
CA ILE A 100 -21.93 5.08 -40.42
C ILE A 100 -21.50 5.69 -41.76
N ASP A 101 -20.63 4.98 -42.48
CA ASP A 101 -20.47 5.21 -43.92
C ASP A 101 -21.80 4.72 -44.52
N ARG A 102 -22.68 5.71 -44.68
CA ARG A 102 -23.98 5.65 -45.32
C ARG A 102 -23.72 5.26 -46.79
N ASN A 103 -24.40 4.18 -47.24
CA ASN A 103 -24.50 3.75 -48.64
C ASN A 103 -24.61 4.90 -49.63
#